data_AF-A0A7W2JZS2-F1
#
_entry.id   AF-A0A7W2JZS2-F1
#
_cell.length_a   1.000
_cell.length_b   1.000
_cell.length_c   1.000
_cell.angle_alpha   90.00
_cell.angle_beta   90.00
_cell.angle_gamma   90.00
#
_symmetry.space_group_name_H-M   'P 1'
#
loop_
_entity.id
_entity.type
_entity.pdbx_description
1 polymer ?
#
loop_
_entity_poly.entity_id
_entity_poly.type
_entity_poly.pdbx_seq_one_letter_code
_entity_poly.pdbx_strand_id
1 'polypeptide(L)'
;MLKYLVAEWVFKFSAGSRTTFYEGLQVLVENGISVNDSLKELYDVWSIQGRKPDKPLALVANDLMTQLTSGEPLSKALSRWVPYEEASLFAAGEQSSRLSGAIEEIIRTIKSKQQIVGAVFGAVAYPSFLMVPMVFLLWMISHELVPSMARFENPENWQGAGWLLYQVSNFVTGYGLFALLSLIVAIVLLVYSLPRWTGRARAYADRMPFFAMYRMVHGSTFLLNLAVLMRANIAPYQALEMLAEYASPWLKERIKATQYGIRMGSNIGVAFDDAGYNFPDKKAIQFVRILASRDGFDKALNNYAQRWLLEGIKRLQLSARISFILSILFIGSLMGLVVMGTQDMQGSIDNSTQQTRR
;
A
#
# COMPACT_ATOMS: atom_id res chain seq x y z
N MET A 1 3.67 6.39 32.55
CA MET A 1 4.42 5.53 31.61
C MET A 1 3.52 4.95 30.51
N LEU A 2 2.46 4.19 30.83
CA LEU A 2 1.55 3.58 29.83
C LEU A 2 0.94 4.61 28.85
N LYS A 3 0.50 5.78 29.33
CA LYS A 3 -0.10 6.84 28.50
C LYS A 3 0.86 7.40 27.45
N TYR A 4 2.14 7.53 27.79
CA TYR A 4 3.18 7.98 26.86
C TYR A 4 3.48 6.91 25.80
N LEU A 5 3.45 5.62 26.17
CA LEU A 5 3.60 4.53 25.20
C LEU A 5 2.42 4.46 24.22
N VAL A 6 1.19 4.66 24.71
CA VAL A 6 -0.01 4.74 23.86
C VAL A 6 0.08 5.95 22.95
N ALA A 7 0.47 7.11 23.47
CA ALA A 7 0.66 8.30 22.66
C ALA A 7 1.74 8.09 21.59
N GLU A 8 2.86 7.45 21.94
CA GLU A 8 3.96 7.16 21.02
C GLU A 8 3.50 6.22 19.90
N TRP A 9 2.73 5.19 20.25
CA TRP A 9 2.14 4.28 19.28
C TRP A 9 1.14 5.00 18.36
N VAL A 10 0.22 5.79 18.94
CA VAL A 10 -0.75 6.57 18.16
C VAL A 10 -0.02 7.51 17.21
N PHE A 11 1.01 8.23 17.65
CA PHE A 11 1.73 9.17 16.80
C PHE A 11 2.54 8.48 15.69
N LYS A 12 3.21 7.36 15.99
CA LYS A 12 3.97 6.59 14.99
C LYS A 12 3.09 5.98 13.91
N PHE A 13 1.88 5.54 14.24
CA PHE A 13 1.01 4.81 13.30
C PHE A 13 -0.16 5.63 12.75
N SER A 14 -0.66 6.64 13.47
CA SER A 14 -1.77 7.50 13.02
C SER A 14 -1.26 8.68 12.21
N ALA A 15 -1.24 8.49 10.89
CA ALA A 15 -0.98 9.58 9.94
C ALA A 15 -1.97 10.75 10.12
N GLY A 16 -3.23 10.49 10.52
CA GLY A 16 -4.22 11.54 10.78
C GLY A 16 -3.84 12.42 11.98
N SER A 17 -3.41 11.80 13.09
CA SER A 17 -2.98 12.52 14.29
C SER A 17 -1.74 13.37 14.02
N ARG A 18 -0.78 12.86 13.25
CA ARG A 18 0.39 13.62 12.83
C ARG A 18 0.01 14.81 11.95
N THR A 19 -0.84 14.61 10.94
CA THR A 19 -1.34 15.71 10.09
C THR A 19 -2.02 16.80 10.91
N THR A 20 -2.94 16.45 11.82
CA THR A 20 -3.61 17.44 12.69
C THR A 20 -2.61 18.21 13.56
N PHE A 21 -1.60 17.52 14.09
CA PHE A 21 -0.57 18.16 14.88
C PHE A 21 0.24 19.17 14.06
N TYR A 22 0.69 18.76 12.88
CA TYR A 22 1.47 19.59 11.97
C TYR A 22 0.67 20.76 11.41
N GLU A 23 -0.59 20.58 11.04
CA GLU A 23 -1.48 21.66 10.59
C GLU A 23 -1.69 22.69 11.71
N GLY A 24 -1.91 22.24 12.96
CA GLY A 24 -2.00 23.14 14.11
C GLY A 24 -0.73 23.95 14.34
N LEU A 25 0.43 23.30 14.29
CA LEU A 25 1.73 23.97 14.44
C LEU A 25 2.01 24.94 13.28
N GLN A 26 1.70 24.53 12.04
CA GLN A 26 1.87 25.34 10.84
C GLN A 26 1.08 26.64 10.94
N VAL A 27 -0.21 26.57 11.30
CA VAL A 27 -1.07 27.74 11.41
C VAL A 27 -0.51 28.76 12.39
N LEU A 28 -0.04 28.34 13.56
CA LEU A 28 0.50 29.27 14.56
C LEU A 28 1.84 29.87 14.12
N VAL A 29 2.73 29.05 13.57
CA VAL A 29 4.05 29.49 13.08
C VAL A 29 3.91 30.44 11.88
N GLU A 30 2.96 30.20 10.97
CA GLU A 30 2.67 31.11 9.84
C GLU A 30 2.13 32.46 10.30
N ASN A 31 1.44 32.50 11.43
CA ASN A 31 0.98 33.73 12.06
C ASN A 31 2.05 34.40 12.95
N GLY A 32 3.31 33.96 12.87
CA GLY A 32 4.44 34.58 13.56
C GLY A 32 4.55 34.24 15.04
N ILE A 33 3.80 33.25 15.54
CA ILE A 33 3.90 32.78 16.91
C ILE A 33 5.16 31.91 17.04
N SER A 34 5.91 32.07 18.14
CA SER A 34 7.10 31.26 18.38
C SER A 34 6.75 29.77 18.49
N VAL A 35 7.68 28.87 18.18
CA VAL A 35 7.44 27.42 18.28
C VAL A 35 7.07 27.00 19.70
N ASN A 36 7.73 27.57 20.72
CA ASN A 36 7.43 27.28 22.12
C ASN A 36 6.02 27.73 22.51
N ASP A 37 5.64 28.95 22.15
CA ASP A 37 4.29 29.46 22.44
C ASP A 37 3.24 28.67 21.65
N SER A 38 3.55 28.30 20.41
CA SER A 38 2.67 27.46 19.58
C SER A 38 2.40 26.11 20.24
N LEU A 39 3.44 25.43 20.75
CA LEU A 39 3.27 24.15 21.45
C LEU A 39 2.45 24.28 22.74
N LYS A 40 2.59 25.40 23.45
CA LYS A 40 1.79 25.70 24.65
C LYS A 40 0.31 25.92 24.30
N GLU A 41 0.02 26.75 23.32
CA GLU A 41 -1.35 27.00 22.84
C GLU A 41 -2.00 25.69 22.33
N LEU A 42 -1.26 24.88 21.58
CA LEU A 42 -1.73 23.59 21.10
C LEU A 42 -1.98 22.59 22.24
N TYR A 43 -1.12 22.59 23.26
CA TYR A 43 -1.34 21.81 24.47
C TYR A 43 -2.67 22.21 25.15
N ASP A 44 -2.90 23.51 25.33
CA ASP A 44 -4.12 24.02 25.97
C ASP A 44 -5.38 23.66 25.16
N VAL A 45 -5.32 23.79 23.83
CA VAL A 45 -6.42 23.39 22.93
C VAL A 45 -6.69 21.89 23.02
N TRP A 46 -5.69 21.02 22.86
CA TRP A 46 -5.90 19.58 22.80
C TRP A 46 -6.19 18.96 24.17
N SER A 47 -5.67 19.55 25.25
CA SER A 47 -5.97 19.17 26.62
C SER A 47 -7.35 19.65 27.09
N ILE A 48 -8.10 20.41 26.27
CA ILE A 48 -9.36 21.07 26.67
C ILE A 48 -9.12 21.94 27.91
N GLN A 49 -8.18 22.88 27.81
CA GLN A 49 -7.77 23.77 28.89
C GLN A 49 -7.39 22.98 30.17
N GLY A 50 -6.60 21.92 30.01
CA GLY A 50 -6.15 21.07 31.12
C GLY A 50 -7.16 20.06 31.67
N ARG A 51 -8.40 20.00 31.15
CA ARG A 51 -9.42 19.04 31.63
C ARG A 51 -9.16 17.60 31.19
N LYS A 52 -8.45 17.40 30.08
CA LYS A 52 -8.07 16.09 29.51
C LYS A 52 -6.60 16.10 29.04
N PRO A 53 -5.62 16.19 29.96
CA PRO A 53 -4.20 16.28 29.62
C PRO A 53 -3.66 14.98 29.00
N ASP A 54 -4.35 13.85 29.22
CA ASP A 54 -3.92 12.53 28.77
C ASP A 54 -4.19 12.23 27.29
N LYS A 55 -4.72 13.19 26.52
CA LYS A 55 -4.91 12.97 25.09
C LYS A 55 -3.55 12.85 24.38
N PRO A 56 -3.40 11.96 23.38
CA PRO A 56 -2.12 11.76 22.71
C PRO A 56 -1.48 13.05 22.18
N LEU A 57 -2.25 13.91 21.50
CA LEU A 57 -1.76 15.18 20.96
C LEU A 57 -1.26 16.14 22.06
N ALA A 58 -1.97 16.21 23.20
CA ALA A 58 -1.58 17.05 24.33
C ALA A 58 -0.31 16.53 25.00
N LEU A 59 -0.18 15.21 25.18
CA LEU A 59 1.03 14.60 25.73
C LEU A 59 2.26 14.90 24.87
N VAL A 60 2.13 14.81 23.54
CA VAL A 60 3.21 15.15 22.61
C VAL A 60 3.57 16.63 22.70
N ALA A 61 2.58 17.52 22.67
CA ALA A 61 2.83 18.97 22.78
C ALA A 61 3.56 19.33 24.08
N ASN A 62 3.14 18.74 25.21
CA ASN A 62 3.76 18.97 26.51
C ASN A 62 5.20 18.44 26.59
N ASP A 63 5.45 17.24 26.05
CA ASP A 63 6.78 16.64 26.02
C ASP A 63 7.75 17.45 25.15
N LEU A 64 7.31 17.88 23.96
CA LEU A 64 8.09 18.75 23.09
C LEU A 64 8.37 20.09 23.75
N MET A 65 7.36 20.75 24.31
CA MET A 65 7.52 22.02 25.04
C MET A 65 8.58 21.91 26.14
N THR A 66 8.57 20.81 26.91
CA THR A 66 9.54 20.56 27.97
C THR A 66 10.97 20.43 27.41
N GLN A 67 11.14 19.68 26.32
CA GLN A 67 12.45 19.46 25.67
C GLN A 67 12.98 20.74 25.01
N LEU A 68 12.14 21.51 24.33
CA LEU A 68 12.56 22.79 23.72
C LEU A 68 12.91 23.83 24.79
N THR A 69 12.21 23.85 25.93
CA THR A 69 12.56 24.72 27.06
C THR A 69 13.95 24.37 27.62
N SER A 70 14.35 23.10 27.55
CA SER A 70 15.71 22.66 27.91
C SER A 70 16.78 22.95 26.82
N GLY A 71 16.40 23.58 25.71
CA GLY A 71 17.30 23.96 24.62
C GLY A 71 17.54 22.87 23.57
N GLU A 72 16.79 21.77 23.60
CA GLU A 72 16.87 20.76 22.53
C GLU A 72 16.16 21.26 21.26
N PRO A 73 16.72 21.01 20.05
CA PRO A 73 16.04 21.35 18.81
C PRO A 73 14.77 20.52 18.61
N LEU A 74 13.76 21.10 17.95
CA LEU A 74 12.46 20.48 17.74
C LEU A 74 12.59 19.16 16.98
N SER A 75 13.48 19.08 15.99
CA SER A 75 13.75 17.86 15.25
C SER A 75 14.22 16.69 16.13
N LYS A 76 15.07 16.97 17.12
CA LYS A 76 15.55 15.95 18.06
C LYS A 76 14.44 15.52 19.01
N ALA A 77 13.69 16.47 19.56
CA ALA A 77 12.57 16.18 20.44
C ALA A 77 11.45 15.38 19.74
N LEU A 78 11.19 15.68 18.46
CA LEU A 78 10.21 14.97 17.63
C LEU A 78 10.64 13.54 17.28
N SER A 79 11.94 13.26 17.18
CA SER A 79 12.47 11.97 16.69
C SER A 79 11.94 10.74 17.43
N ARG A 80 11.53 10.90 18.69
CA ARG A 80 10.88 9.84 19.49
C ARG A 80 9.46 9.52 19.00
N TRP A 81 8.73 10.54 18.55
CA TRP A 81 7.29 10.49 18.28
C TRP A 81 6.97 10.17 16.82
N VAL A 82 7.87 10.52 15.90
CA VAL A 82 7.60 10.49 14.46
C VAL A 82 8.63 9.63 13.72
N PRO A 83 8.31 9.13 12.51
CA PRO A 83 9.30 8.47 11.67
C PRO A 83 10.52 9.37 11.38
N TYR A 84 11.69 8.75 11.20
CA TYR A 84 12.94 9.47 10.97
C TYR A 84 12.86 10.42 9.77
N GLU A 85 12.13 10.06 8.72
CA GLU A 85 11.99 10.92 7.54
C GLU A 85 11.30 12.24 7.89
N GLU A 86 10.28 12.21 8.74
CA GLU A 86 9.57 13.42 9.18
C GLU A 86 10.49 14.27 10.07
N ALA A 87 11.19 13.66 11.02
CA ALA A 87 12.15 14.35 11.89
C ALA A 87 13.31 15.01 11.10
N SER A 88 13.80 14.35 10.05
CA SER A 88 14.86 14.87 9.18
C SER A 88 14.42 16.11 8.38
N LEU A 89 13.16 16.15 7.96
CA LEU A 89 12.58 17.30 7.26
C LEU A 89 12.39 18.48 8.21
N PHE A 90 12.02 18.21 9.47
CA PHE A 90 12.02 19.23 10.52
C PHE A 90 13.43 19.80 10.73
N ALA A 91 14.46 18.95 10.83
CA ALA A 91 15.84 19.40 11.02
C ALA A 91 16.31 20.32 9.88
N ALA A 92 15.99 19.96 8.63
CA ALA A 92 16.29 20.79 7.46
C ALA A 92 15.53 22.14 7.49
N GLY A 93 14.28 22.13 7.95
CA GLY A 93 13.46 23.33 8.13
C GLY A 93 13.99 24.27 9.22
N GLU A 94 14.43 23.72 10.35
CA GLU A 94 15.06 24.46 11.45
C GLU A 94 16.36 25.12 10.99
N GLN A 95 17.25 24.36 10.33
CA GLN A 95 18.54 24.86 9.88
C GLN A 95 18.43 25.96 8.82
N SER A 96 17.37 25.91 7.99
CA SER A 96 17.12 26.89 6.93
C SER A 96 16.18 28.03 7.35
N SER A 97 15.77 28.09 8.61
CA SER A 97 14.79 29.06 9.14
C SER A 97 13.48 29.11 8.33
N ARG A 98 13.07 27.97 7.75
CA ARG A 98 11.88 27.81 6.88
C ARG A 98 10.97 26.71 7.40
N LEU A 99 10.65 26.77 8.69
CA LEU A 99 9.89 25.73 9.38
C LEU A 99 8.48 25.53 8.80
N SER A 100 7.73 26.61 8.51
CA SER A 100 6.38 26.51 7.91
C SER A 100 6.41 25.74 6.58
N GLY A 101 7.34 26.08 5.67
CA GLY A 101 7.48 25.36 4.39
C GLY A 101 7.91 23.90 4.55
N ALA A 102 8.71 23.58 5.57
CA ALA A 102 9.06 22.20 5.89
C ALA A 102 7.85 21.41 6.39
N ILE A 103 7.04 22.02 7.28
CA ILE A 103 5.81 21.42 7.79
C ILE A 103 4.82 21.15 6.65
N GLU A 104 4.66 22.10 5.72
CA GLU A 104 3.81 21.94 4.53
C GLU A 104 4.20 20.71 3.70
N GLU A 105 5.51 20.53 3.45
CA GLU A 105 6.02 19.39 2.67
C GLU A 105 5.84 18.05 3.41
N ILE A 106 5.98 18.05 4.74
CA ILE A 106 5.72 16.88 5.59
C ILE A 106 4.23 16.49 5.50
N ILE A 107 3.32 17.45 5.65
CA ILE A 107 1.87 17.21 5.54
C ILE A 107 1.53 16.66 4.15
N ARG A 108 2.09 17.25 3.08
CA ARG A 108 1.89 16.78 1.70
C ARG A 108 2.38 15.34 1.50
N THR A 109 3.51 14.99 2.10
CA THR A 109 4.07 13.63 2.06
C THR A 109 3.18 12.64 2.79
N ILE A 110 2.67 13.00 3.97
CA ILE A 110 1.76 12.14 4.75
C ILE A 110 0.44 11.93 4.02
N LYS A 111 -0.16 13.00 3.47
CA LYS A 111 -1.39 12.90 2.66
C LYS A 111 -1.19 12.01 1.44
N SER A 112 -0.04 12.13 0.77
CA SER A 112 0.32 11.26 -0.37
C SER A 112 0.44 9.79 0.04
N LYS A 113 1.09 9.50 1.19
CA LYS A 113 1.16 8.13 1.75
C LYS A 113 -0.23 7.58 2.13
N GLN A 114 -1.09 8.39 2.75
CA GLN A 114 -2.47 7.99 3.07
C GLN A 114 -3.29 7.67 1.83
N GLN A 115 -3.18 8.48 0.77
CA GLN A 115 -3.84 8.22 -0.51
C GLN A 115 -3.40 6.89 -1.12
N ILE A 116 -2.10 6.55 -1.05
CA ILE A 116 -1.58 5.25 -1.48
C ILE A 116 -2.21 4.13 -0.66
N VAL A 117 -2.13 4.20 0.67
CA VAL A 117 -2.63 3.13 1.56
C VAL A 117 -4.14 2.94 1.38
N GLY A 118 -4.91 4.03 1.30
CA GLY A 118 -6.34 3.99 1.05
C GLY A 118 -6.69 3.37 -0.31
N ALA A 119 -5.93 3.71 -1.36
CA ALA A 119 -6.11 3.11 -2.68
C ALA A 119 -5.82 1.60 -2.68
N VAL A 120 -4.75 1.18 -2.00
CA VAL A 120 -4.39 -0.25 -1.85
C VAL A 120 -5.46 -1.00 -1.08
N PHE A 121 -5.91 -0.45 0.06
CA PHE A 121 -6.97 -1.06 0.84
C PHE A 121 -8.26 -1.18 0.04
N GLY A 122 -8.70 -0.11 -0.61
CA GLY A 122 -9.89 -0.10 -1.45
C GLY A 122 -9.82 -1.11 -2.60
N ALA A 123 -8.64 -1.26 -3.23
CA ALA A 123 -8.45 -2.20 -4.33
C ALA A 123 -8.53 -3.67 -3.91
N VAL A 124 -8.10 -4.00 -2.70
CA VAL A 124 -8.11 -5.38 -2.16
C VAL A 124 -9.42 -5.72 -1.47
N ALA A 125 -10.12 -4.74 -0.89
CA ALA A 125 -11.34 -4.95 -0.13
C ALA A 125 -12.46 -5.58 -0.96
N TYR A 126 -12.73 -5.06 -2.16
CA TYR A 126 -13.89 -5.53 -2.96
C TYR A 126 -13.74 -6.98 -3.46
N PRO A 127 -12.62 -7.41 -4.08
CA PRO A 127 -12.45 -8.81 -4.46
C PRO A 127 -12.50 -9.75 -3.24
N SER A 128 -11.90 -9.34 -2.12
CA SER A 128 -11.89 -10.15 -0.89
C SER A 128 -13.28 -10.33 -0.30
N PHE A 129 -14.12 -9.29 -0.36
CA PHE A 129 -15.51 -9.36 0.09
C PHE A 129 -16.33 -10.38 -0.72
N LEU A 130 -16.10 -10.47 -2.04
CA LEU A 130 -16.78 -11.45 -2.90
C LEU A 130 -16.30 -12.90 -2.70
N MET A 131 -15.17 -13.13 -2.03
CA MET A 131 -14.71 -14.49 -1.72
C MET A 131 -15.66 -15.21 -0.77
N VAL A 132 -16.32 -14.49 0.15
CA VAL A 132 -17.23 -15.09 1.14
C VAL A 132 -18.43 -15.79 0.49
N PRO A 133 -19.26 -15.12 -0.32
CA PRO A 133 -20.37 -15.81 -1.00
C PRO A 133 -19.88 -16.86 -2.00
N MET A 134 -18.69 -16.71 -2.58
CA MET A 134 -18.11 -17.71 -3.47
C MET A 134 -17.75 -19.00 -2.73
N VAL A 135 -17.08 -18.90 -1.58
CA VAL A 135 -16.76 -20.06 -0.72
C VAL A 135 -18.03 -20.69 -0.17
N PHE A 136 -18.99 -19.88 0.28
CA PHE A 136 -20.28 -20.37 0.76
C PHE A 136 -21.04 -21.13 -0.33
N LEU A 137 -21.09 -20.59 -1.55
CA LEU A 137 -21.74 -21.25 -2.68
C LEU A 137 -21.08 -22.60 -3.01
N LEU A 138 -19.75 -22.64 -3.10
CA LEU A 138 -19.02 -23.88 -3.36
C LEU A 138 -19.26 -24.90 -2.23
N TRP A 139 -19.29 -24.46 -0.98
CA TRP A 139 -19.62 -25.30 0.16
C TRP A 139 -21.03 -25.89 0.05
N MET A 140 -22.03 -25.05 -0.25
CA MET A 140 -23.44 -25.45 -0.41
C MET A 140 -23.62 -26.44 -1.58
N ILE A 141 -22.97 -26.20 -2.72
CA ILE A 141 -22.99 -27.13 -3.87
C ILE A 141 -22.49 -28.52 -3.42
N SER A 142 -21.43 -28.54 -2.63
CA SER A 142 -20.68 -29.77 -2.34
C SER A 142 -21.25 -30.57 -1.16
N HIS A 143 -21.84 -29.89 -0.17
CA HIS A 143 -22.33 -30.52 1.06
C HIS A 143 -23.86 -30.67 1.09
N GLU A 144 -24.59 -29.84 0.35
CA GLU A 144 -26.06 -29.89 0.35
C GLU A 144 -26.60 -30.32 -1.02
N LEU A 145 -26.24 -29.61 -2.09
CA LEU A 145 -26.85 -29.82 -3.40
C LEU A 145 -26.53 -31.19 -4.01
N VAL A 146 -25.24 -31.47 -4.25
CA VAL A 146 -24.80 -32.72 -4.91
C VAL A 146 -25.18 -33.95 -4.08
N PRO A 147 -24.94 -34.01 -2.75
CA PRO A 147 -25.36 -35.15 -1.93
C PRO A 147 -26.87 -35.38 -1.90
N SER A 148 -27.68 -34.32 -1.99
CA SER A 148 -29.15 -34.46 -2.05
C SER A 148 -29.59 -35.11 -3.37
N MET A 149 -29.02 -34.66 -4.49
CA MET A 149 -29.33 -35.20 -5.82
C MET A 149 -28.82 -36.63 -6.00
N ALA A 150 -27.66 -36.96 -5.44
CA ALA A 150 -27.05 -38.29 -5.47
C ALA A 150 -27.90 -39.40 -4.82
N ARG A 151 -28.93 -39.04 -4.03
CA ARG A 151 -29.86 -40.01 -3.42
C ARG A 151 -30.87 -40.56 -4.43
N PHE A 152 -31.13 -39.83 -5.52
CA PHE A 152 -32.12 -40.20 -6.52
C PHE A 152 -31.49 -40.92 -7.72
N GLU A 153 -30.28 -40.53 -8.11
CA GLU A 153 -29.55 -41.11 -9.22
C GLU A 153 -28.05 -41.14 -8.92
N ASN A 154 -27.34 -42.16 -9.40
CA ASN A 154 -25.89 -42.26 -9.22
C ASN A 154 -25.18 -41.09 -9.93
N PRO A 155 -24.39 -40.25 -9.24
CA PRO A 155 -23.72 -39.09 -9.82
C PRO A 155 -22.78 -39.40 -10.99
N GLU A 156 -22.29 -40.64 -11.11
CA GLU A 156 -21.44 -41.07 -12.22
C GLU A 156 -22.16 -41.09 -13.57
N ASN A 157 -23.49 -41.18 -13.56
CA ASN A 157 -24.31 -41.20 -14.78
C ASN A 157 -24.70 -39.80 -15.27
N TRP A 158 -24.44 -38.76 -14.48
CA TRP A 158 -24.75 -37.39 -14.85
C TRP A 158 -23.91 -36.95 -16.05
N GLN A 159 -24.53 -36.25 -17.00
CA GLN A 159 -23.88 -35.68 -18.17
C GLN A 159 -24.00 -34.14 -18.17
N GLY A 160 -23.22 -33.45 -19.00
CA GLY A 160 -23.34 -32.00 -19.17
C GLY A 160 -23.03 -31.20 -17.91
N ALA A 161 -23.94 -30.29 -17.52
CA ALA A 161 -23.72 -29.39 -16.39
C ALA A 161 -23.74 -30.13 -15.04
N GLY A 162 -24.53 -31.20 -14.93
CA GLY A 162 -24.58 -32.03 -13.73
C GLY A 162 -23.24 -32.71 -13.41
N TRP A 163 -22.55 -33.20 -14.44
CA TRP A 163 -21.21 -33.78 -14.28
C TRP A 163 -20.18 -32.74 -13.80
N LEU A 164 -20.22 -31.52 -14.34
CA LEU A 164 -19.32 -30.44 -13.90
C LEU A 164 -19.56 -30.05 -12.44
N LEU A 165 -20.82 -30.00 -11.97
CA LEU A 165 -21.12 -29.78 -10.55
C LEU A 165 -20.53 -30.89 -9.68
N TYR A 166 -20.64 -32.14 -10.12
CA TYR A 166 -20.09 -33.28 -9.40
C TYR A 166 -18.55 -33.18 -9.29
N GLN A 167 -17.85 -32.78 -10.36
CA GLN A 167 -16.40 -32.57 -10.32
C GLN A 167 -16.00 -31.40 -9.41
N VAL A 168 -16.72 -30.27 -9.48
CA VAL A 168 -16.50 -29.14 -8.57
C VAL A 168 -16.72 -29.57 -7.12
N SER A 169 -17.78 -30.33 -6.86
CA SER A 169 -18.09 -30.88 -5.54
C SER A 169 -16.97 -31.78 -5.02
N ASN A 170 -16.51 -32.75 -5.81
CA ASN A 170 -15.41 -33.64 -5.44
C ASN A 170 -14.10 -32.88 -5.18
N PHE A 171 -13.83 -31.83 -5.95
CA PHE A 171 -12.68 -30.95 -5.69
C PHE A 171 -12.82 -30.22 -4.35
N VAL A 172 -13.99 -29.69 -4.04
CA VAL A 172 -14.24 -28.93 -2.81
C VAL A 172 -14.23 -29.84 -1.58
N THR A 173 -14.85 -31.02 -1.63
CA THR A 173 -14.88 -31.97 -0.50
C THR A 173 -13.51 -32.62 -0.27
N GLY A 174 -12.79 -33.00 -1.33
CA GLY A 174 -11.48 -33.66 -1.21
C GLY A 174 -10.32 -32.68 -0.99
N TYR A 175 -10.26 -31.62 -1.80
CA TYR A 175 -9.12 -30.70 -1.85
C TYR A 175 -9.45 -29.27 -1.41
N GLY A 176 -10.70 -28.93 -1.08
CA GLY A 176 -11.10 -27.55 -0.80
C GLY A 176 -10.33 -26.89 0.34
N LEU A 177 -10.08 -27.62 1.44
CA LEU A 177 -9.28 -27.09 2.55
C LEU A 177 -7.82 -26.88 2.15
N PHE A 178 -7.22 -27.82 1.41
CA PHE A 178 -5.85 -27.70 0.89
C PHE A 178 -5.73 -26.57 -0.15
N ALA A 179 -6.75 -26.37 -0.99
CA ALA A 179 -6.84 -25.28 -1.95
C ALA A 179 -6.92 -23.91 -1.23
N LEU A 180 -7.74 -23.81 -0.17
CA LEU A 180 -7.84 -22.58 0.63
C LEU A 180 -6.52 -22.28 1.36
N LEU A 181 -5.92 -23.27 2.01
CA LEU A 181 -4.64 -23.10 2.71
C LEU A 181 -3.50 -22.76 1.74
N SER A 182 -3.43 -23.44 0.58
CA SER A 182 -2.42 -23.13 -0.44
C SER A 182 -2.61 -21.73 -1.03
N LEU A 183 -3.84 -21.26 -1.22
CA LEU A 183 -4.11 -19.88 -1.62
C LEU A 183 -3.61 -18.87 -0.58
N ILE A 184 -3.91 -19.10 0.71
CA ILE A 184 -3.44 -18.23 1.79
C ILE A 184 -1.91 -18.21 1.84
N VAL A 185 -1.27 -19.38 1.79
CA VAL A 185 0.21 -19.50 1.76
C VAL A 185 0.78 -18.80 0.55
N ALA A 186 0.18 -18.93 -0.64
CA ALA A 186 0.63 -18.24 -1.85
C ALA A 186 0.53 -16.72 -1.71
N ILE A 187 -0.55 -16.19 -1.13
CA ILE A 187 -0.70 -14.75 -0.84
C ILE A 187 0.37 -14.28 0.15
N VAL A 188 0.58 -15.03 1.24
CA VAL A 188 1.59 -14.71 2.25
C VAL A 188 3.00 -14.71 1.64
N LEU A 189 3.34 -15.73 0.86
CA LEU A 189 4.63 -15.81 0.17
C LEU A 189 4.81 -14.67 -0.83
N LEU A 190 3.75 -14.32 -1.59
CA LEU A 190 3.77 -13.19 -2.50
C LEU A 190 4.08 -11.91 -1.74
N VAL A 191 3.30 -11.57 -0.70
CA VAL A 191 3.48 -10.34 0.10
C VAL A 191 4.85 -10.32 0.78
N TYR A 192 5.31 -11.45 1.30
CA TYR A 192 6.62 -11.59 1.93
C TYR A 192 7.77 -11.39 0.94
N SER A 193 7.60 -11.88 -0.30
CA SER A 193 8.59 -11.78 -1.37
C SER A 193 8.74 -10.35 -1.91
N LEU A 194 7.68 -9.54 -1.90
CA LEU A 194 7.67 -8.18 -2.48
C LEU A 194 8.86 -7.32 -2.01
N PRO A 195 9.09 -7.10 -0.69
CA PRO A 195 10.20 -6.27 -0.21
C PRO A 195 11.56 -6.98 -0.17
N ARG A 196 11.59 -8.31 -0.15
CA ARG A 196 12.81 -9.10 0.14
C ARG A 196 13.48 -9.71 -1.08
N TRP A 197 12.70 -10.09 -2.08
CA TRP A 197 13.24 -10.78 -3.24
C TRP A 197 14.04 -9.80 -4.12
N THR A 198 15.31 -10.10 -4.31
CA THR A 198 16.29 -9.31 -5.07
C THR A 198 16.85 -10.11 -6.26
N GLY A 199 17.61 -9.44 -7.13
CA GLY A 199 18.37 -10.08 -8.21
C GLY A 199 17.73 -9.98 -9.60
N ARG A 200 18.42 -10.54 -10.60
CA ARG A 200 18.03 -10.46 -12.02
C ARG A 200 16.67 -11.10 -12.30
N ALA A 201 16.35 -12.22 -11.64
CA ALA A 201 15.04 -12.87 -11.77
C ALA A 201 13.90 -11.95 -11.31
N ARG A 202 14.13 -11.19 -10.22
CA ARG A 202 13.18 -10.19 -9.72
C ARG A 202 12.95 -9.08 -10.72
N ALA A 203 13.99 -8.62 -11.43
CA ALA A 203 13.88 -7.58 -12.45
C ALA A 203 12.97 -8.00 -13.62
N TYR A 204 12.93 -9.30 -13.96
CA TYR A 204 11.96 -9.84 -14.92
C TYR A 204 10.56 -9.94 -14.31
N ALA A 205 10.44 -10.43 -13.08
CA ALA A 205 9.16 -10.53 -12.37
C ALA A 205 8.48 -9.17 -12.15
N ASP A 206 9.24 -8.07 -12.05
CA ASP A 206 8.71 -6.69 -12.01
C ASP A 206 7.89 -6.27 -13.25
N ARG A 207 7.78 -7.11 -14.27
CA ARG A 207 6.87 -6.92 -15.41
C ARG A 207 5.47 -7.50 -15.18
N MET A 208 5.32 -8.40 -14.21
CA MET A 208 4.02 -9.00 -13.87
C MET A 208 3.15 -8.00 -13.10
N PRO A 209 1.81 -8.08 -13.20
CA PRO A 209 0.90 -7.07 -12.65
C PRO A 209 1.12 -6.74 -11.17
N PHE A 210 1.25 -7.76 -10.30
CA PHE A 210 1.41 -7.57 -8.85
C PHE A 210 2.75 -6.90 -8.49
N PHE A 211 3.84 -7.36 -9.12
CA PHE A 211 5.18 -6.83 -8.87
C PHE A 211 5.39 -5.46 -9.53
N ALA A 212 4.80 -5.22 -10.69
CA ALA A 212 4.80 -3.93 -11.36
C ALA A 212 4.09 -2.86 -10.51
N MET A 213 3.00 -3.22 -9.84
CA MET A 213 2.31 -2.33 -8.91
C MET A 213 3.20 -1.97 -7.72
N TYR A 214 3.86 -2.96 -7.10
CA TYR A 214 4.81 -2.72 -6.02
C TYR A 214 5.94 -1.77 -6.47
N ARG A 215 6.52 -2.02 -7.66
CA ARG A 215 7.55 -1.15 -8.26
C ARG A 215 7.04 0.27 -8.46
N MET A 216 5.81 0.43 -8.94
CA MET A 216 5.22 1.74 -9.23
C MET A 216 4.97 2.56 -7.96
N VAL A 217 4.42 1.95 -6.90
CA VAL A 217 4.17 2.62 -5.62
C VAL A 217 5.49 3.01 -4.97
N HIS A 218 6.38 2.04 -4.73
CA HIS A 218 7.64 2.30 -4.05
C HIS A 218 8.58 3.17 -4.88
N GLY A 219 8.52 3.06 -6.21
CA GLY A 219 9.23 3.92 -7.14
C GLY A 219 8.77 5.37 -7.08
N SER A 220 7.46 5.62 -7.10
CA SER A 220 6.92 6.97 -6.97
C SER A 220 7.27 7.59 -5.62
N THR A 221 7.12 6.84 -4.52
CA THR A 221 7.50 7.30 -3.17
C THR A 221 8.99 7.58 -3.08
N PHE A 222 9.83 6.75 -3.68
CA PHE A 222 11.28 6.98 -3.74
C PHE A 222 11.61 8.28 -4.50
N LEU A 223 11.02 8.53 -5.67
CA LEU A 223 11.26 9.76 -6.42
C LEU A 223 10.76 11.01 -5.68
N LEU A 224 9.63 10.92 -4.98
CA LEU A 224 9.12 11.97 -4.11
C LEU A 224 10.14 12.32 -3.03
N ASN A 225 10.59 11.32 -2.27
CA ASN A 225 11.55 11.54 -1.20
C ASN A 225 12.89 12.08 -1.74
N LEU A 226 13.35 11.57 -2.88
CA LEU A 226 14.54 12.06 -3.56
C LEU A 226 14.39 13.53 -3.97
N ALA A 227 13.25 13.92 -4.55
CA ALA A 227 12.97 15.30 -4.91
C ALA A 227 12.98 16.22 -3.68
N VAL A 228 12.40 15.78 -2.57
CA VAL A 228 12.39 16.54 -1.31
C VAL A 228 13.81 16.76 -0.77
N LEU A 229 14.64 15.72 -0.72
CA LEU A 229 16.04 15.85 -0.28
C LEU A 229 16.84 16.78 -1.20
N MET A 230 16.65 16.68 -2.52
CA MET A 230 17.32 17.56 -3.47
C MET A 230 16.84 19.01 -3.38
N ARG A 231 15.56 19.27 -3.06
CA ARG A 231 15.05 20.61 -2.73
C ARG A 231 15.71 21.21 -1.50
N ALA A 232 16.06 20.37 -0.53
CA ALA A 232 16.84 20.75 0.64
C ALA A 232 18.34 20.95 0.32
N ASN A 233 18.70 21.00 -0.97
CA ASN A 233 20.07 21.19 -1.47
C ASN A 233 21.04 20.06 -1.07
N ILE A 234 20.52 18.87 -0.78
CA ILE A 234 21.33 17.67 -0.50
C ILE A 234 21.81 17.10 -1.83
N ALA A 235 23.10 16.79 -1.92
CA ALA A 235 23.69 16.23 -3.13
C ALA A 235 23.05 14.86 -3.49
N PRO A 236 22.83 14.56 -4.79
CA PRO A 236 22.17 13.32 -5.22
C PRO A 236 22.72 12.03 -4.59
N TYR A 237 24.05 11.92 -4.49
CA TYR A 237 24.69 10.75 -3.90
C TYR A 237 24.34 10.57 -2.42
N GLN A 238 24.40 11.65 -1.63
CA GLN A 238 24.05 11.66 -0.20
C GLN A 238 22.55 11.39 -0.01
N ALA A 239 21.70 11.97 -0.85
CA ALA A 239 20.26 11.70 -0.81
C ALA A 239 19.95 10.20 -1.03
N LEU A 240 20.62 9.56 -2.00
CA LEU A 240 20.49 8.12 -2.21
C LEU A 240 21.00 7.30 -1.01
N GLU A 241 22.07 7.75 -0.35
CA GLU A 241 22.61 7.08 0.83
C GLU A 241 21.63 7.10 2.00
N MET A 242 21.06 8.27 2.30
CA MET A 242 20.00 8.44 3.31
C MET A 242 18.77 7.57 2.99
N LEU A 243 18.34 7.52 1.73
CA LEU A 243 17.21 6.70 1.31
C LEU A 243 17.51 5.20 1.39
N ALA A 244 18.76 4.78 1.17
CA ALA A 244 19.18 3.37 1.22
C ALA A 244 19.23 2.81 2.66
N GLU A 245 19.34 3.67 3.67
CA GLU A 245 19.41 3.27 5.07
C GLU A 245 18.13 2.53 5.50
N TYR A 246 16.97 3.12 5.21
CA TYR A 246 15.65 2.60 5.57
C TYR A 246 14.94 1.85 4.42
N ALA A 247 15.60 1.69 3.28
CA ALA A 247 15.04 0.99 2.13
C ALA A 247 14.88 -0.53 2.37
N SER A 248 13.81 -1.10 1.82
CA SER A 248 13.66 -2.56 1.72
C SER A 248 14.82 -3.17 0.91
N PRO A 249 15.19 -4.45 1.13
CA PRO A 249 16.24 -5.10 0.34
C PRO A 249 16.06 -4.92 -1.18
N TRP A 250 14.83 -5.02 -1.69
CA TRP A 250 14.48 -4.77 -3.09
C TRP A 250 14.82 -3.35 -3.57
N LEU A 251 14.49 -2.33 -2.77
CA LEU A 251 14.76 -0.94 -3.13
C LEU A 251 16.24 -0.61 -2.95
N LYS A 252 16.88 -1.14 -1.90
CA LYS A 252 18.30 -0.94 -1.59
C LYS A 252 19.20 -1.45 -2.70
N GLU A 253 18.88 -2.60 -3.30
CA GLU A 253 19.59 -3.12 -4.48
C GLU A 253 19.61 -2.11 -5.64
N ARG A 254 18.45 -1.51 -5.94
CA ARG A 254 18.29 -0.53 -7.02
C ARG A 254 19.02 0.77 -6.70
N ILE A 255 18.89 1.27 -5.47
CA ILE A 255 19.59 2.48 -5.03
C ILE A 255 21.10 2.30 -5.12
N LYS A 256 21.64 1.18 -4.62
CA LYS A 256 23.09 0.90 -4.66
C LYS A 256 23.63 0.84 -6.10
N ALA A 257 22.86 0.27 -7.03
CA ALA A 257 23.25 0.25 -8.44
C ALA A 257 23.31 1.66 -9.04
N THR A 258 22.34 2.52 -8.72
CA THR A 258 22.37 3.94 -9.14
C THR A 258 23.51 4.71 -8.48
N GLN A 259 23.78 4.49 -7.19
CA GLN A 259 24.92 5.11 -6.49
C GLN A 259 26.26 4.77 -7.14
N TYR A 260 26.43 3.53 -7.61
CA TYR A 260 27.64 3.11 -8.33
C TYR A 260 27.84 3.95 -9.60
N GLY A 261 26.80 4.15 -10.42
CA GLY A 261 26.88 5.00 -11.61
C GLY A 261 27.25 6.46 -11.29
N ILE A 262 26.68 7.04 -10.24
CA ILE A 262 27.03 8.41 -9.82
C ILE A 262 28.49 8.50 -9.37
N ARG A 263 29.02 7.50 -8.66
CA ARG A 263 30.44 7.47 -8.28
C ARG A 263 31.39 7.40 -9.48
N MET A 264 30.94 6.84 -10.60
CA MET A 264 31.71 6.83 -11.85
C MET A 264 31.61 8.15 -12.63
N GLY A 265 30.90 9.15 -12.11
CA GLY A 265 30.76 10.47 -12.73
C GLY A 265 29.50 10.64 -13.57
N SER A 266 28.62 9.62 -13.64
CA SER A 266 27.35 9.74 -14.37
C SER A 266 26.39 10.69 -13.65
N ASN A 267 25.64 11.48 -14.43
CA ASN A 267 24.51 12.23 -13.90
C ASN A 267 23.43 11.26 -13.36
N ILE A 268 22.61 11.72 -12.41
CA ILE A 268 21.61 10.90 -11.71
C ILE A 268 20.65 10.15 -12.65
N GLY A 269 20.17 10.80 -13.71
CA GLY A 269 19.27 10.20 -14.69
C GLY A 269 19.94 9.15 -15.57
N VAL A 270 21.22 9.35 -15.91
CA VAL A 270 22.03 8.33 -16.61
C VAL A 270 22.30 7.15 -15.69
N ALA A 271 22.62 7.41 -14.42
CA ALA A 271 22.86 6.37 -13.43
C ALA A 271 21.61 5.51 -13.14
N PHE A 272 20.39 6.06 -13.25
CA PHE A 272 19.16 5.27 -13.19
C PHE A 272 18.97 4.35 -14.40
N ASP A 273 19.37 4.80 -15.59
CA ASP A 273 19.30 4.03 -16.84
C ASP A 273 20.32 2.88 -16.82
N ASP A 274 21.57 3.20 -16.49
CA ASP A 274 22.69 2.26 -16.42
C ASP A 274 22.51 1.19 -15.33
N ALA A 275 21.73 1.49 -14.29
CA ALA A 275 21.40 0.52 -13.24
C ALA A 275 20.63 -0.70 -13.79
N GLY A 276 20.00 -0.62 -14.97
CA GLY A 276 19.44 -1.78 -15.69
C GLY A 276 18.17 -2.40 -15.09
N TYR A 277 17.69 -1.90 -13.95
CA TYR A 277 16.48 -2.40 -13.29
C TYR A 277 15.17 -1.84 -13.87
N ASN A 278 15.23 -0.88 -14.80
CA ASN A 278 14.08 -0.12 -15.29
C ASN A 278 13.25 0.50 -14.14
N PHE A 279 13.95 0.91 -13.08
CA PHE A 279 13.37 1.49 -11.90
C PHE A 279 13.57 3.01 -11.94
N PRO A 280 12.54 3.83 -11.63
CA PRO A 280 11.19 3.43 -11.21
C PRO A 280 10.27 2.92 -12.34
N ASP A 281 10.43 3.47 -13.54
CA ASP A 281 9.89 2.98 -14.80
C ASP A 281 10.71 3.55 -15.96
N LYS A 282 10.73 2.90 -17.13
CA LYS A 282 11.50 3.38 -18.30
C LYS A 282 11.15 4.82 -18.68
N LYS A 283 9.88 5.20 -18.64
CA LYS A 283 9.45 6.58 -18.97
C LYS A 283 9.92 7.57 -17.91
N ALA A 284 9.90 7.17 -16.64
CA ALA A 284 10.38 7.98 -15.53
C ALA A 284 11.87 8.28 -15.65
N ILE A 285 12.67 7.26 -15.97
CA ILE A 285 14.12 7.40 -16.17
C ILE A 285 14.42 8.42 -17.28
N GLN A 286 13.73 8.34 -18.42
CA GLN A 286 13.91 9.31 -19.50
C GLN A 286 13.55 10.73 -19.07
N PHE A 287 12.47 10.89 -18.31
CA PHE A 287 12.06 12.20 -17.80
C PHE A 287 13.09 12.77 -16.82
N VAL A 288 13.58 11.95 -15.88
CA VAL A 288 14.66 12.31 -14.95
C VAL A 288 15.92 12.71 -15.72
N ARG A 289 16.31 11.94 -16.75
CA ARG A 289 17.50 12.22 -17.58
C ARG A 289 17.41 13.58 -18.29
N ILE A 290 16.25 13.92 -18.86
CA ILE A 290 16.03 15.21 -19.52
C ILE A 290 16.07 16.36 -18.52
N LEU A 291 15.45 16.18 -17.35
CA LEU A 291 15.34 17.23 -16.35
C LEU A 291 16.64 17.44 -15.58
N ALA A 292 17.46 16.41 -15.38
CA ALA A 292 18.64 16.45 -14.50
C ALA A 292 19.71 17.47 -14.95
N SER A 293 19.62 17.98 -16.17
CA SER A 293 20.51 19.01 -16.71
C SER A 293 19.83 20.39 -16.82
N ARG A 294 18.63 20.56 -16.24
CA ARG A 294 17.83 21.80 -16.31
C ARG A 294 17.60 22.41 -14.93
N ASP A 295 17.50 23.73 -14.90
CA ASP A 295 17.09 24.46 -13.71
C ASP A 295 15.67 24.07 -13.28
N GLY A 296 15.44 23.91 -11.98
CA GLY A 296 14.16 23.49 -11.42
C GLY A 296 13.89 21.97 -11.51
N PHE A 297 14.93 21.15 -11.69
CA PHE A 297 14.87 19.68 -11.67
C PHE A 297 14.06 19.15 -10.49
N ASP A 298 14.30 19.70 -9.31
CA ASP A 298 13.69 19.37 -8.03
C ASP A 298 12.15 19.50 -8.06
N LYS A 299 11.62 20.63 -8.55
CA LYS A 299 10.18 20.87 -8.69
C LYS A 299 9.58 19.99 -9.78
N ALA A 300 10.28 19.85 -10.91
CA ALA A 300 9.81 19.06 -12.03
C ALA A 300 9.74 17.55 -11.69
N LEU A 301 10.72 17.05 -10.93
CA LEU A 301 10.76 15.69 -10.42
C LEU A 301 9.63 15.42 -9.43
N ASN A 302 9.39 16.35 -8.48
CA ASN A 302 8.29 16.24 -7.54
C ASN A 302 6.93 16.16 -8.26
N ASN A 303 6.68 17.08 -9.19
CA ASN A 303 5.44 17.11 -9.98
C ASN A 303 5.27 15.86 -10.87
N TYR A 304 6.36 15.30 -11.38
CA TYR A 304 6.32 14.04 -12.11
C TYR A 304 5.98 12.86 -11.19
N ALA A 305 6.68 12.73 -10.07
CA ALA A 305 6.48 11.65 -9.12
C ALA A 305 5.05 11.64 -8.54
N GLN A 306 4.46 12.81 -8.29
CA GLN A 306 3.06 12.93 -7.87
C GLN A 306 2.07 12.50 -8.95
N ARG A 307 2.25 12.96 -10.19
CA ARG A 307 1.40 12.54 -11.30
C ARG A 307 1.48 11.04 -11.51
N TRP A 308 2.68 10.48 -11.47
CA TRP A 308 2.91 9.06 -11.64
C TRP A 308 2.29 8.22 -10.51
N LEU A 309 2.38 8.69 -9.26
CA LEU A 309 1.69 8.10 -8.11
C LEU A 309 0.16 8.08 -8.31
N LEU A 310 -0.43 9.22 -8.70
CA LEU A 310 -1.87 9.35 -8.93
C LEU A 310 -2.35 8.47 -10.11
N GLU A 311 -1.56 8.36 -11.18
CA GLU A 311 -1.81 7.43 -12.27
C GLU A 311 -1.76 5.97 -11.79
N GLY A 312 -0.85 5.64 -10.88
CA GLY A 312 -0.74 4.31 -10.28
C GLY A 312 -1.95 3.94 -9.46
N ILE A 313 -2.43 4.87 -8.64
CA ILE A 313 -3.67 4.73 -7.89
C ILE A 313 -4.85 4.48 -8.84
N LYS A 314 -4.97 5.24 -9.93
CA LYS A 314 -6.03 5.04 -10.94
C LYS A 314 -5.96 3.67 -11.60
N ARG A 315 -4.76 3.22 -11.99
CA ARG A 315 -4.55 1.89 -12.58
C ARG A 315 -4.91 0.78 -11.59
N LEU A 316 -4.53 0.93 -10.34
CA LEU A 316 -4.87 0.00 -9.27
C LEU A 316 -6.38 -0.12 -9.08
N GLN A 317 -7.09 1.01 -9.04
CA GLN A 317 -8.56 1.03 -8.96
C GLN A 317 -9.22 0.39 -10.18
N LEU A 318 -8.68 0.60 -11.39
CA LEU A 318 -9.20 -0.01 -12.61
C LEU A 318 -8.97 -1.53 -12.61
N SER A 319 -7.79 -2.00 -12.23
CA SER A 319 -7.51 -3.43 -12.07
C SER A 319 -8.42 -4.07 -11.02
N ALA A 320 -8.67 -3.40 -9.90
CA ALA A 320 -9.61 -3.87 -8.88
C ALA A 320 -11.04 -3.96 -9.41
N ARG A 321 -11.49 -2.98 -10.19
CA ARG A 321 -12.82 -2.99 -10.83
C ARG A 321 -12.95 -4.13 -11.84
N ILE A 322 -11.93 -4.39 -12.66
CA ILE A 322 -11.93 -5.53 -13.58
C ILE A 322 -11.99 -6.83 -12.79
N SER A 323 -11.18 -6.98 -11.74
CA SER A 323 -11.23 -8.15 -10.85
C SER A 323 -12.63 -8.34 -10.26
N PHE A 324 -13.28 -7.26 -9.83
CA PHE A 324 -14.64 -7.31 -9.28
C PHE A 324 -15.66 -7.79 -10.31
N ILE A 325 -15.64 -7.27 -11.54
CA ILE A 325 -16.52 -7.72 -12.63
C ILE A 325 -16.27 -9.21 -12.94
N LEU A 326 -15.01 -9.63 -13.02
CA LEU A 326 -14.67 -11.04 -13.26
C LEU A 326 -15.18 -11.94 -12.13
N SER A 327 -15.06 -11.52 -10.86
CA SER A 327 -15.60 -12.27 -9.71
C SER A 327 -17.12 -12.39 -9.78
N ILE A 328 -17.85 -11.32 -10.14
CA ILE A 328 -19.31 -11.39 -10.31
C ILE A 328 -19.69 -12.32 -11.46
N LEU A 329 -19.03 -12.20 -12.61
CA LEU A 329 -19.27 -13.08 -13.75
C LEU A 329 -18.99 -14.54 -13.39
N PHE A 330 -17.95 -14.80 -12.59
CA PHE A 330 -17.64 -16.13 -12.12
C PHE A 330 -18.72 -16.69 -11.19
N ILE A 331 -19.18 -15.92 -10.20
CA ILE A 331 -20.29 -16.33 -9.31
C ILE A 331 -21.57 -16.54 -10.13
N GLY A 332 -21.89 -15.64 -11.06
CA GLY A 332 -23.03 -15.77 -11.96
C GLY A 332 -22.94 -17.00 -12.86
N SER A 333 -21.75 -17.31 -13.36
CA SER A 333 -21.51 -18.53 -14.13
C SER A 333 -21.68 -19.79 -13.27
N LEU A 334 -21.22 -19.79 -12.01
CA LEU A 334 -21.45 -20.89 -11.08
C LEU A 334 -22.93 -21.06 -10.77
N MET A 335 -23.67 -19.97 -10.55
CA MET A 335 -25.12 -19.98 -10.39
C MET A 335 -25.83 -20.55 -11.61
N GLY A 336 -25.45 -20.13 -12.82
CA GLY A 336 -25.98 -20.68 -14.06
C GLY A 336 -25.71 -22.18 -14.19
N LEU A 337 -24.51 -22.61 -13.82
CA LEU A 337 -24.11 -24.02 -13.81
C LEU A 337 -24.96 -24.82 -12.80
N VAL A 338 -25.24 -24.26 -11.62
CA VAL A 338 -26.18 -24.86 -10.65
C VAL A 338 -27.57 -25.05 -11.25
N VAL A 339 -28.15 -24.01 -11.86
CA VAL A 339 -29.48 -24.09 -12.45
C VAL A 339 -29.54 -25.15 -13.56
N MET A 340 -28.60 -25.09 -14.52
CA MET A 340 -28.53 -26.06 -15.61
C MET A 340 -28.32 -27.49 -15.09
N GLY A 341 -27.39 -27.66 -14.14
CA GLY A 341 -27.12 -28.98 -13.57
C GLY A 341 -28.32 -29.55 -12.82
N THR A 342 -29.07 -28.73 -12.09
CA THR A 342 -30.30 -29.21 -11.43
C THR A 342 -31.41 -29.59 -12.42
N GLN A 343 -31.52 -28.90 -13.56
CA GLN A 343 -32.47 -29.24 -14.62
C GLN A 343 -32.08 -30.54 -15.33
N ASP A 344 -30.80 -30.71 -15.66
CA ASP A 344 -30.26 -31.95 -16.25
C ASP A 344 -30.53 -33.17 -15.36
N MET A 345 -30.33 -33.01 -14.04
CA MET A 345 -30.61 -34.07 -13.05
C MET A 345 -32.10 -34.39 -12.94
N GLN A 346 -32.98 -33.38 -12.91
CA GLN A 346 -34.43 -33.59 -12.89
C GLN A 346 -34.92 -34.33 -14.14
N GLY A 347 -34.44 -33.92 -15.33
CA GLY A 347 -34.81 -34.58 -16.58
C GLY A 347 -34.35 -36.04 -16.66
N SER A 348 -33.19 -36.36 -16.07
CA SER A 348 -32.67 -37.73 -16.02
C SER A 348 -33.49 -38.63 -15.07
N ILE A 349 -33.92 -38.08 -13.93
CA ILE A 349 -34.81 -38.75 -12.97
C ILE A 349 -36.21 -39.00 -13.57
N ASP A 350 -36.76 -38.03 -14.30
CA ASP A 350 -38.08 -38.17 -14.95
C ASP A 350 -38.06 -39.26 -16.04
N ASN A 351 -36.98 -39.34 -16.82
CA ASN A 351 -36.84 -40.35 -17.87
C ASN A 351 -36.66 -41.77 -17.29
N SER A 352 -35.90 -41.93 -16.21
CA SER A 352 -35.68 -43.23 -15.55
C SER A 352 -36.92 -43.75 -14.82
N THR A 353 -37.70 -42.86 -14.19
CA THR A 353 -39.00 -43.24 -13.59
C THR A 353 -40.05 -43.64 -14.63
N GLN A 354 -40.05 -43.04 -15.82
CA GLN A 354 -40.92 -43.46 -16.92
C GLN A 354 -40.53 -44.83 -17.52
N GLN A 355 -39.24 -45.14 -17.63
CA GLN A 355 -38.78 -46.45 -18.09
C GLN A 355 -39.11 -47.58 -17.10
N THR A 356 -39.12 -47.30 -15.80
CA THR A 356 -39.44 -48.29 -14.76
C THR A 356 -40.95 -48.59 -14.66
N ARG A 357 -41.81 -47.72 -15.20
CA ARG A 357 -43.28 -47.88 -15.23
C ARG A 357 -43.81 -48.59 -16.48
N ARG A 358 -42.97 -48.84 -17.49
CA ARG A 358 -43.30 -49.66 -18.66
C ARG A 358 -42.76 -51.07 -18.45
#